data_AF-A0A0E0AAB8-F1
#
_entry.id   AF-A0A0E0AAB8-F1
#
_cell.length_a   1.000
_cell.length_b   1.000
_cell.length_c   1.000
_cell.angle_alpha   90.00
_cell.angle_beta   90.00
_cell.angle_gamma   90.00
#
_symmetry.space_group_name_H-M   'P 1'
#
loop_
_entity.id
_entity.type
_entity.pdbx_description
1 polymer ?
#
loop_
_entity_poly.entity_id
_entity_poly.type
_entity_poly.pdbx_seq_one_letter_code
_entity_poly.pdbx_strand_id
1 'polypeptide(L)'
;MALAIRAAAAGDMAPPSASDPTLGFLTKRDTEVKLPRATRVKNKTPASVQITAEQILREAQSGRSPRSKIADSVELSEYRLRRRKEFEDAIRRARWSVGAWVKYARWEERQGDFARARSVYERALDVAHRDHTLWRGVDMPNAESAYEPNVCDRAVSLLPWVDQDQLWYKYIHMEQVLGAVANARKVFELWMAWRPDAAGWNSYIKFELRYGEIERVRAIFERFVAEHPQPHTFIPHPVRKV
;
A
#
# COMPACT_ATOMS: atom_id res chain seq x y z
N MET A 1 -22.52 -63.96 -36.91
CA MET A 1 -21.90 -63.29 -38.07
C MET A 1 -20.46 -62.98 -37.68
N ALA A 2 -19.49 -63.62 -38.33
CA ALA A 2 -18.74 -63.07 -39.48
C ALA A 2 -17.68 -62.04 -39.00
N LEU A 3 -16.44 -62.49 -38.78
CA LEU A 3 -15.26 -62.35 -39.68
C LEU A 3 -14.62 -60.95 -39.57
N ALA A 4 -13.44 -60.79 -38.95
CA ALA A 4 -12.08 -61.18 -39.39
C ALA A 4 -11.52 -60.28 -40.52
N ILE A 5 -10.31 -59.74 -40.38
CA ILE A 5 -9.03 -60.22 -40.96
C ILE A 5 -7.89 -59.33 -40.33
N ARG A 6 -6.80 -59.83 -39.70
CA ARG A 6 -5.52 -60.40 -40.21
C ARG A 6 -4.74 -59.45 -41.15
N ALA A 7 -3.40 -59.38 -41.26
CA ALA A 7 -2.21 -59.87 -40.52
C ALA A 7 -1.09 -58.81 -40.78
N ALA A 8 0.23 -58.91 -40.55
CA ALA A 8 1.26 -59.82 -39.99
C ALA A 8 2.45 -58.90 -39.56
N ALA A 9 3.69 -59.26 -39.18
CA ALA A 9 4.49 -60.45 -38.81
C ALA A 9 5.65 -59.88 -37.92
N ALA A 10 6.14 -60.52 -36.84
CA ALA A 10 6.84 -61.80 -36.64
C ALA A 10 8.36 -61.76 -36.92
N GLY A 11 9.13 -62.36 -36.00
CA GLY A 11 10.61 -62.40 -35.97
C GLY A 11 11.20 -61.77 -34.70
N ASP A 12 12.06 -62.45 -33.92
CA ASP A 12 12.42 -63.88 -33.93
C ASP A 12 12.87 -64.32 -32.51
N MET A 13 12.88 -65.63 -32.23
CA MET A 13 13.30 -66.17 -30.92
C MET A 13 13.93 -67.57 -31.03
N ALA A 14 15.23 -67.67 -30.77
CA ALA A 14 15.99 -68.92 -30.79
C ALA A 14 16.89 -69.08 -29.52
N PRO A 15 16.96 -70.26 -28.89
CA PRO A 15 17.72 -70.48 -27.65
C PRO A 15 19.03 -71.29 -27.90
N PRO A 16 19.62 -72.06 -26.95
CA PRO A 16 20.86 -71.64 -26.27
C PRO A 16 22.06 -72.58 -26.47
N SER A 17 23.28 -72.14 -26.08
CA SER A 17 24.45 -73.03 -26.05
C SER A 17 25.55 -72.64 -25.05
N ALA A 18 25.96 -73.62 -24.23
CA ALA A 18 27.23 -73.72 -23.49
C ALA A 18 27.52 -72.68 -22.37
N SER A 19 28.57 -72.95 -21.59
CA SER A 19 28.79 -72.44 -20.23
C SER A 19 30.17 -71.79 -20.01
N ASP A 20 30.17 -70.71 -19.22
CA ASP A 20 31.32 -70.08 -18.53
C ASP A 20 32.43 -69.48 -19.41
N PRO A 21 33.30 -68.57 -18.89
CA PRO A 21 33.39 -68.06 -17.52
C PRO A 21 33.26 -66.51 -17.44
N THR A 22 33.92 -65.90 -16.46
CA THR A 22 34.01 -64.46 -16.15
C THR A 22 32.81 -63.84 -15.42
N LEU A 23 32.83 -64.00 -14.09
CA LEU A 23 32.29 -63.02 -13.15
C LEU A 23 32.61 -61.59 -13.63
N GLY A 24 31.58 -60.77 -13.86
CA GLY A 24 31.76 -59.39 -14.26
C GLY A 24 32.59 -58.64 -13.22
N PHE A 25 33.71 -58.05 -13.65
CA PHE A 25 34.56 -57.24 -12.77
C PHE A 25 33.76 -56.07 -12.20
N LEU A 26 33.39 -56.16 -10.92
CA LEU A 26 32.87 -55.05 -10.13
C LEU A 26 33.78 -53.83 -10.38
N THR A 27 33.22 -52.70 -10.78
CA THR A 27 34.06 -51.52 -11.02
C THR A 27 34.63 -51.04 -9.69
N LYS A 28 35.72 -50.26 -9.73
CA LYS A 28 36.32 -49.71 -8.51
C LYS A 28 35.34 -48.91 -7.63
N ARG A 29 34.23 -48.43 -8.20
CA ARG A 29 33.14 -47.72 -7.48
C ARG A 29 32.18 -48.68 -6.78
N ASP A 30 32.01 -49.89 -7.29
CA ASP A 30 31.10 -50.91 -6.74
C ASP A 30 31.77 -51.72 -5.61
N THR A 31 33.09 -51.88 -5.69
CA THR A 31 33.92 -52.40 -4.59
C THR A 31 34.25 -51.35 -3.52
N GLU A 32 33.82 -50.09 -3.68
CA GLU A 32 34.21 -49.00 -2.78
C GLU A 32 33.41 -49.05 -1.47
N VAL A 33 33.85 -49.91 -0.54
CA VAL A 33 33.32 -49.98 0.82
C VAL A 33 33.52 -48.62 1.49
N LYS A 34 32.44 -47.82 1.51
CA LYS A 34 32.37 -46.53 2.21
C LYS A 34 32.39 -46.77 3.71
N LEU A 35 33.61 -46.97 4.23
CA LEU A 35 33.92 -46.98 5.66
C LEU A 35 33.17 -45.80 6.33
N PRO A 36 32.42 -46.06 7.42
CA PRO A 36 31.67 -45.01 8.08
C PRO A 36 32.65 -43.91 8.50
N ARG A 37 32.39 -42.66 8.05
CA ARG A 37 33.29 -41.53 8.32
C ARG A 37 33.61 -41.48 9.81
N ALA A 38 34.89 -41.66 10.15
CA ALA A 38 35.36 -41.74 11.53
C ALA A 38 34.75 -40.58 12.34
N THR A 39 34.00 -40.94 13.38
CA THR A 39 33.20 -39.99 14.17
C THR A 39 34.15 -39.04 14.88
N ARG A 40 34.30 -37.82 14.33
CA ARG A 40 35.32 -36.83 14.74
C ARG A 40 35.33 -36.71 16.26
N VAL A 41 36.40 -37.20 16.88
CA VAL A 41 36.54 -37.25 18.34
C VAL A 41 36.40 -35.83 18.88
N LYS A 42 35.24 -35.56 19.49
CA LYS A 42 34.97 -34.24 20.08
C LYS A 42 35.80 -34.14 21.34
N ASN A 43 36.71 -33.16 21.39
CA ASN A 43 37.48 -32.91 22.59
C ASN A 43 36.51 -32.57 23.75
N LYS A 44 36.70 -33.24 24.89
CA LYS A 44 35.87 -33.10 26.09
C LYS A 44 36.53 -32.27 27.20
N THR A 45 37.70 -31.68 26.95
CA THR A 45 38.27 -30.68 27.87
C THR A 45 37.26 -29.56 28.12
N PRO A 46 37.16 -29.03 29.35
CA PRO A 46 36.25 -27.93 29.66
C PRO A 46 36.53 -26.72 28.75
N ALA A 47 35.48 -26.09 28.25
CA ALA A 47 35.60 -24.87 27.46
C ALA A 47 36.14 -23.72 28.33
N SER A 48 37.15 -23.01 27.81
CA SER A 48 37.79 -21.87 28.50
C SER A 48 36.85 -20.67 28.69
N VAL A 49 35.82 -20.56 27.86
CA VAL A 49 34.70 -19.62 28.01
C VAL A 49 33.41 -20.42 28.07
N GLN A 50 32.61 -20.18 29.10
CA GLN A 50 31.27 -20.74 29.23
C GLN A 50 30.27 -19.83 28.54
N ILE A 51 29.34 -20.40 27.76
CA ILE A 51 28.32 -19.62 27.04
C ILE A 51 27.31 -19.08 28.07
N THR A 52 27.29 -17.77 28.28
CA THR A 52 26.34 -17.13 29.20
C THR A 52 25.00 -16.87 28.52
N ALA A 53 23.92 -16.80 29.31
CA ALA A 53 22.60 -16.42 28.79
C ALA A 53 22.62 -15.03 28.13
N GLU A 54 23.40 -14.09 28.68
CA GLU A 54 23.61 -12.76 28.11
C GLU A 54 24.25 -12.80 26.72
N GLN A 55 25.24 -13.67 26.49
CA GLN A 55 25.87 -13.82 25.19
C GLN A 55 24.86 -14.34 24.15
N ILE A 56 24.06 -15.35 24.50
CA ILE A 56 23.01 -15.88 23.61
C ILE A 56 21.99 -14.79 23.25
N LEU A 57 21.53 -14.02 24.25
CA LEU A 57 20.57 -12.92 24.04
C LEU A 57 21.16 -11.79 23.17
N ARG A 58 22.44 -11.45 23.38
CA ARG A 58 23.17 -10.43 22.61
C ARG A 58 23.42 -10.86 21.17
N GLU A 59 23.80 -12.11 20.95
CA GLU A 59 23.96 -12.68 19.60
C GLU A 59 22.61 -12.74 18.87
N ALA A 60 21.53 -13.19 19.54
CA ALA A 60 20.19 -13.19 18.97
C ALA A 60 19.70 -11.80 18.56
N GLN A 61 19.95 -10.76 19.38
CA GLN A 61 19.63 -9.38 19.04
C GLN A 61 20.52 -8.80 17.93
N SER A 62 21.74 -9.33 17.73
CA SER A 62 22.64 -8.92 16.65
C SER A 62 22.26 -9.48 15.27
N GLY A 63 21.39 -10.49 15.23
CA GLY A 63 20.98 -11.25 14.04
C GLY A 63 20.17 -10.46 13.00
N ARG A 64 20.83 -9.51 12.31
CA ARG A 64 20.22 -8.74 11.21
C ARG A 64 19.85 -9.65 10.04
N SER A 65 18.58 -9.59 9.63
CA SER A 65 18.08 -10.34 8.47
C SER A 65 18.86 -10.01 7.19
N PRO A 66 19.17 -11.00 6.32
CA PRO A 66 19.87 -10.77 5.06
C PRO A 66 19.13 -9.76 4.17
N ARG A 67 19.87 -8.77 3.64
CA ARG A 67 19.34 -7.78 2.68
C ARG A 67 19.40 -8.36 1.27
N SER A 68 18.39 -9.13 0.88
CA SER A 68 18.20 -9.56 -0.51
C SER A 68 18.09 -8.35 -1.43
N LYS A 69 19.00 -8.21 -2.39
CA LYS A 69 18.81 -7.35 -3.56
C LYS A 69 17.88 -8.08 -4.52
N ILE A 70 16.94 -7.37 -5.12
CA ILE A 70 16.14 -7.87 -6.24
C ILE A 70 16.90 -7.47 -7.50
N ALA A 71 17.19 -8.43 -8.38
CA ALA A 71 17.87 -8.23 -9.64
C ALA A 71 16.88 -8.29 -10.82
N ASP A 72 16.02 -9.30 -10.85
CA ASP A 72 15.23 -9.61 -12.04
C ASP A 72 13.77 -9.10 -11.95
N SER A 73 13.17 -8.88 -13.12
CA SER A 73 11.74 -8.52 -13.23
C SER A 73 10.80 -9.61 -12.70
N VAL A 74 11.21 -10.88 -12.80
CA VAL A 74 10.47 -12.03 -12.24
C VAL A 74 10.51 -11.98 -10.71
N GLU A 75 11.70 -11.88 -10.10
CA GLU A 75 11.86 -11.70 -8.64
C GLU A 75 11.08 -10.49 -8.11
N LEU A 76 11.05 -9.39 -8.87
CA LEU A 76 10.29 -8.19 -8.54
C LEU A 76 8.78 -8.47 -8.54
N SER A 77 8.28 -9.26 -9.50
CA SER A 77 6.87 -9.68 -9.55
C SER A 77 6.50 -10.65 -8.43
N GLU A 78 7.36 -11.60 -8.08
CA GLU A 78 7.19 -12.51 -6.94
C GLU A 78 7.23 -11.75 -5.61
N TYR A 79 8.14 -10.79 -5.47
CA TYR A 79 8.19 -9.88 -4.33
C TYR A 79 6.88 -9.09 -4.21
N ARG A 80 6.38 -8.50 -5.31
CA ARG A 80 5.09 -7.80 -5.32
C ARG A 80 3.94 -8.73 -4.91
N LEU A 81 3.88 -9.95 -5.45
CA LEU A 81 2.83 -10.93 -5.13
C LEU A 81 2.85 -11.36 -3.66
N ARG A 82 4.03 -11.69 -3.13
CA ARG A 82 4.24 -12.03 -1.71
C ARG A 82 3.83 -10.88 -0.79
N ARG A 83 4.27 -9.65 -1.09
CA ARG A 83 3.94 -8.46 -0.28
C ARG A 83 2.45 -8.11 -0.33
N ARG A 84 1.80 -8.23 -1.50
CA ARG A 84 0.33 -8.12 -1.62
C ARG A 84 -0.39 -9.14 -0.76
N LYS A 85 0.06 -10.41 -0.77
CA LYS A 85 -0.50 -11.44 0.12
C LYS A 85 -0.32 -11.08 1.59
N GLU A 86 0.87 -10.64 2.02
CA GLU A 86 1.12 -10.19 3.40
C GLU A 86 0.17 -9.04 3.82
N PHE A 87 -0.10 -8.08 2.94
CA PHE A 87 -1.03 -6.97 3.21
C PHE A 87 -2.50 -7.42 3.25
N GLU A 88 -2.96 -8.22 2.29
CA GLU A 88 -4.34 -8.77 2.28
C GLU A 88 -4.57 -9.73 3.46
N ASP A 89 -3.55 -10.51 3.86
CA ASP A 89 -3.58 -11.38 5.05
C ASP A 89 -3.55 -10.56 6.37
N ALA A 90 -2.97 -9.36 6.38
CA ALA A 90 -3.07 -8.42 7.50
C ALA A 90 -4.45 -7.75 7.55
N ILE A 91 -4.98 -7.31 6.40
CA ILE A 91 -6.31 -6.72 6.25
C ILE A 91 -7.42 -7.71 6.65
N ARG A 92 -7.33 -8.97 6.24
CA ARG A 92 -8.30 -10.01 6.63
C ARG A 92 -8.29 -10.33 8.14
N ARG A 93 -7.19 -10.07 8.85
CA ARG A 93 -7.11 -10.16 10.32
C ARG A 93 -7.56 -8.89 11.05
N ALA A 94 -7.55 -7.74 10.39
CA ALA A 94 -7.78 -6.43 11.02
C ALA A 94 -8.55 -5.49 10.07
N ARG A 95 -9.73 -5.90 9.62
CA ARG A 95 -10.51 -5.22 8.56
C ARG A 95 -10.80 -3.73 8.86
N TRP A 96 -11.01 -3.42 10.13
CA TRP A 96 -11.25 -2.10 10.71
C TRP A 96 -9.98 -1.26 10.98
N SER A 97 -8.78 -1.83 10.82
CA SER A 97 -7.53 -1.07 11.05
C SER A 97 -7.18 -0.21 9.84
N VAL A 98 -7.63 1.05 9.84
CA VAL A 98 -7.26 2.05 8.82
C VAL A 98 -5.74 2.18 8.66
N GLY A 99 -4.98 2.04 9.74
CA GLY A 99 -3.52 2.01 9.71
C GLY A 99 -2.90 0.82 8.93
N ALA A 100 -3.65 -0.26 8.68
CA ALA A 100 -3.24 -1.34 7.77
C ALA A 100 -3.52 -0.98 6.30
N TRP A 101 -4.73 -0.45 6.01
CA TRP A 101 -5.13 0.03 4.69
C TRP A 101 -4.18 1.11 4.15
N VAL A 102 -3.90 2.14 4.96
CA VAL A 102 -2.97 3.22 4.58
C VAL A 102 -1.54 2.72 4.34
N LYS A 103 -1.09 1.66 5.03
CA LYS A 103 0.23 1.05 4.80
C LYS A 103 0.30 0.27 3.48
N TYR A 104 -0.79 -0.37 3.08
CA TYR A 104 -0.89 -1.13 1.83
C TYR A 104 -0.98 -0.19 0.62
N ALA A 105 -1.89 0.79 0.65
CA ALA A 105 -2.02 1.79 -0.41
C ALA A 105 -0.71 2.58 -0.62
N ARG A 106 -0.07 3.06 0.45
CA ARG A 106 1.27 3.71 0.37
C ARG A 106 2.41 2.80 -0.08
N TRP A 107 2.22 1.48 -0.09
CA TRP A 107 3.18 0.56 -0.70
C TRP A 107 2.91 0.41 -2.20
N GLU A 108 1.66 0.32 -2.64
CA GLU A 108 1.27 0.35 -4.06
C GLU A 108 1.67 1.67 -4.74
N GLU A 109 1.49 2.81 -4.08
CA GLU A 109 2.02 4.12 -4.51
C GLU A 109 3.53 4.06 -4.78
N ARG A 110 4.29 3.43 -3.88
CA ARG A 110 5.75 3.23 -4.02
C ARG A 110 6.13 2.16 -5.05
N GLN A 111 5.16 1.44 -5.61
CA GLN A 111 5.36 0.55 -6.76
C GLN A 111 5.01 1.22 -8.10
N GLY A 112 4.36 2.39 -8.08
CA GLY A 112 3.79 3.04 -9.26
C GLY A 112 2.40 2.54 -9.67
N ASP A 113 1.84 1.56 -8.95
CA ASP A 113 0.56 0.92 -9.28
C ASP A 113 -0.63 1.77 -8.76
N PHE A 114 -0.74 3.05 -9.15
CA PHE A 114 -1.71 4.01 -8.58
C PHE A 114 -3.18 3.61 -8.75
N ALA A 115 -3.52 2.89 -9.82
CA ALA A 115 -4.86 2.31 -10.01
C ALA A 115 -5.20 1.25 -8.92
N ARG A 116 -4.20 0.47 -8.46
CA ARG A 116 -4.37 -0.44 -7.31
C ARG A 116 -4.45 0.35 -6.01
N ALA A 117 -3.65 1.39 -5.83
CA ALA A 117 -3.73 2.25 -4.64
C ALA A 117 -5.14 2.83 -4.45
N ARG A 118 -5.79 3.33 -5.52
CA ARG A 118 -7.21 3.76 -5.46
C ARG A 118 -8.17 2.62 -5.11
N SER A 119 -8.04 1.46 -5.76
CA SER A 119 -8.88 0.29 -5.42
C SER A 119 -8.74 -0.14 -3.94
N VAL A 120 -7.54 -0.05 -3.37
CA VAL A 120 -7.28 -0.28 -1.94
C VAL A 120 -7.90 0.82 -1.07
N TYR A 121 -7.85 2.08 -1.51
CA TYR A 121 -8.45 3.20 -0.80
C TYR A 121 -9.99 3.18 -0.79
N GLU A 122 -10.65 2.93 -1.93
CA GLU A 122 -12.11 2.77 -2.01
C GLU A 122 -12.58 1.60 -1.11
N ARG A 123 -11.90 0.44 -1.18
CA ARG A 123 -12.13 -0.71 -0.27
C ARG A 123 -11.93 -0.38 1.22
N ALA A 124 -11.16 0.66 1.54
CA ALA A 124 -11.00 1.15 2.90
C ALA A 124 -12.17 2.08 3.30
N LEU A 125 -12.59 2.98 2.40
CA LEU A 125 -13.76 3.86 2.59
C LEU A 125 -15.06 3.07 2.81
N ASP A 126 -15.24 1.94 2.11
CA ASP A 126 -16.37 1.01 2.31
C ASP A 126 -16.60 0.60 3.78
N VAL A 127 -15.56 0.62 4.62
CA VAL A 127 -15.63 0.29 6.05
C VAL A 127 -15.36 1.49 6.96
N ALA A 128 -14.59 2.47 6.51
CA ALA A 128 -14.12 3.59 7.33
C ALA A 128 -14.27 4.95 6.62
N HIS A 129 -15.38 5.18 5.94
CA HIS A 129 -15.73 6.48 5.31
C HIS A 129 -15.63 7.68 6.28
N ARG A 130 -15.67 7.45 7.60
CA ARG A 130 -15.54 8.49 8.64
C ARG A 130 -14.11 9.02 8.81
N ASP A 131 -13.10 8.26 8.40
CA ASP A 131 -11.70 8.62 8.60
C ASP A 131 -11.18 9.55 7.50
N HIS A 132 -11.05 10.84 7.82
CA HIS A 132 -10.50 11.88 6.92
C HIS A 132 -9.12 11.50 6.33
N THR A 133 -8.36 10.62 7.00
CA THR A 133 -7.04 10.16 6.57
C THR A 133 -7.08 9.27 5.32
N LEU A 134 -8.21 8.58 5.07
CA LEU A 134 -8.41 7.79 3.85
C LEU A 134 -8.74 8.68 2.67
N TRP A 135 -9.71 9.59 2.81
CA TRP A 135 -10.04 10.62 1.81
C TRP A 135 -8.82 11.43 1.38
N ARG A 136 -7.97 11.84 2.32
CA ARG A 136 -6.70 12.52 2.04
C ARG A 136 -5.79 11.72 1.09
N GLY A 137 -5.83 10.39 1.15
CA GLY A 137 -5.04 9.49 0.31
C GLY A 137 -5.65 9.21 -1.06
N VAL A 138 -6.98 9.10 -1.15
CA VAL A 138 -7.69 8.90 -2.44
C VAL A 138 -7.42 10.09 -3.37
N ASP A 139 -7.55 11.31 -2.81
CA ASP A 139 -7.35 12.59 -3.49
C ASP A 139 -5.86 12.96 -3.69
N MET A 140 -4.93 12.01 -3.85
CA MET A 140 -3.53 12.34 -4.19
C MET A 140 -3.31 12.27 -5.71
N PRO A 141 -3.38 13.40 -6.45
CA PRO A 141 -3.14 13.41 -7.88
C PRO A 141 -1.64 13.26 -8.17
N ASN A 142 -1.22 12.05 -8.51
CA ASN A 142 -0.05 11.87 -9.37
C ASN A 142 -0.47 12.14 -10.82
N ALA A 143 0.41 12.78 -11.59
CA ALA A 143 0.08 13.56 -12.80
C ALA A 143 -0.60 12.80 -13.96
N GLU A 144 -0.64 11.48 -13.91
CA GLU A 144 -1.30 10.61 -14.90
C GLU A 144 -2.77 10.30 -14.55
N SER A 145 -3.21 10.66 -13.35
CA SER A 145 -4.63 10.60 -13.01
C SER A 145 -5.36 11.78 -13.64
N ALA A 146 -6.44 11.48 -14.38
CA ALA A 146 -7.54 12.43 -14.46
C ALA A 146 -7.98 12.80 -13.03
N TYR A 147 -8.19 14.09 -12.80
CA TYR A 147 -8.86 14.56 -11.59
C TYR A 147 -10.36 14.27 -11.74
N GLU A 148 -10.94 13.60 -10.75
CA GLU A 148 -12.37 13.34 -10.69
C GLU A 148 -13.00 14.14 -9.54
N PRO A 149 -13.76 15.22 -9.82
CA PRO A 149 -14.52 15.95 -8.80
C PRO A 149 -15.39 15.03 -7.93
N ASN A 150 -15.88 13.95 -8.55
CA ASN A 150 -16.59 12.81 -7.96
C ASN A 150 -16.00 12.28 -6.65
N VAL A 151 -14.69 12.38 -6.40
CA VAL A 151 -14.09 11.93 -5.13
C VAL A 151 -14.36 12.95 -4.02
N CYS A 152 -14.11 14.23 -4.30
CA CYS A 152 -14.32 15.33 -3.36
C CYS A 152 -15.81 15.56 -3.07
N ASP A 153 -16.68 15.48 -4.08
CA ASP A 153 -18.14 15.59 -3.92
C ASP A 153 -18.71 14.44 -3.09
N ARG A 154 -18.20 13.20 -3.27
CA ARG A 154 -18.54 12.07 -2.39
C ARG A 154 -18.02 12.29 -0.96
N ALA A 155 -16.80 12.81 -0.79
CA ALA A 155 -16.22 13.08 0.51
C ALA A 155 -17.10 14.06 1.32
N VAL A 156 -17.46 15.20 0.71
CA VAL A 156 -18.35 16.21 1.31
C VAL A 156 -19.75 15.64 1.61
N SER A 157 -20.30 14.83 0.70
CA SER A 157 -21.63 14.23 0.91
C SER A 157 -21.69 13.20 2.05
N LEU A 158 -20.57 12.53 2.35
CA LEU A 158 -20.48 11.46 3.34
C LEU A 158 -19.95 11.91 4.71
N LEU A 159 -19.43 13.14 4.81
CA LEU A 159 -18.77 13.67 6.01
C LEU A 159 -19.29 15.07 6.38
N PRO A 160 -20.32 15.19 7.25
CA PRO A 160 -20.95 16.48 7.52
C PRO A 160 -20.68 17.10 8.92
N TRP A 161 -20.05 16.40 9.89
CA TRP A 161 -20.05 16.85 11.30
C TRP A 161 -18.76 16.79 12.16
N VAL A 162 -17.59 16.31 11.69
CA VAL A 162 -16.38 16.17 12.54
C VAL A 162 -15.07 16.38 11.75
N ASP A 163 -14.20 17.26 12.24
CA ASP A 163 -12.80 17.50 11.81
C ASP A 163 -12.58 17.72 10.28
N GLN A 164 -13.58 18.23 9.57
CA GLN A 164 -13.58 18.29 8.10
C GLN A 164 -12.88 19.48 7.46
N ASP A 165 -12.51 20.53 8.20
CA ASP A 165 -11.84 21.72 7.65
C ASP A 165 -10.64 21.36 6.76
N GLN A 166 -9.86 20.34 7.14
CA GLN A 166 -8.71 19.87 6.35
C GLN A 166 -9.09 19.24 5.00
N LEU A 167 -10.31 18.72 4.85
CA LEU A 167 -10.86 18.25 3.57
C LEU A 167 -11.35 19.43 2.74
N TRP A 168 -12.10 20.37 3.34
CA TRP A 168 -12.54 21.61 2.68
C TRP A 168 -11.36 22.41 2.13
N TYR A 169 -10.34 22.69 2.96
CA TYR A 169 -9.11 23.35 2.53
C TYR A 169 -8.41 22.60 1.38
N LYS A 170 -8.39 21.26 1.40
CA LYS A 170 -7.77 20.46 0.33
C LYS A 170 -8.58 20.54 -0.96
N TYR A 171 -9.90 20.41 -0.91
CA TYR A 171 -10.76 20.50 -2.09
C TYR A 171 -10.66 21.89 -2.74
N ILE A 172 -10.79 22.94 -1.92
CA ILE A 172 -10.62 24.35 -2.33
C ILE A 172 -9.23 24.61 -2.94
N HIS A 173 -8.18 23.97 -2.43
CA HIS A 173 -6.82 24.05 -3.01
C HIS A 173 -6.72 23.31 -4.35
N MET A 174 -7.35 22.14 -4.52
CA MET A 174 -7.33 21.40 -5.78
C MET A 174 -8.10 22.14 -6.89
N GLU A 175 -9.29 22.66 -6.61
CA GLU A 175 -10.05 23.52 -7.54
C GLU A 175 -9.27 24.80 -7.91
N GLN A 176 -8.47 25.35 -6.99
CA GLN A 176 -7.55 26.46 -7.29
C GLN A 176 -6.39 26.06 -8.22
N VAL A 177 -5.77 24.89 -8.02
CA VAL A 177 -4.71 24.35 -8.90
C VAL A 177 -5.24 24.08 -10.32
N LEU A 178 -6.53 23.72 -10.43
CA LEU A 178 -7.22 23.51 -11.71
C LEU A 178 -7.72 24.82 -12.37
N GLY A 179 -7.59 25.97 -11.70
CA GLY A 179 -8.09 27.27 -12.18
C GLY A 179 -9.61 27.41 -12.17
N ALA A 180 -10.34 26.47 -11.57
CA ALA A 180 -11.80 26.39 -11.61
C ALA A 180 -12.47 27.27 -10.53
N VAL A 181 -12.18 28.59 -10.57
CA VAL A 181 -12.64 29.59 -9.57
C VAL A 181 -14.15 29.52 -9.30
N ALA A 182 -14.97 29.28 -10.33
CA ALA A 182 -16.42 29.18 -10.21
C ALA A 182 -16.89 27.93 -9.43
N ASN A 183 -16.11 26.83 -9.44
CA ASN A 183 -16.39 25.66 -8.62
C ASN A 183 -15.87 25.85 -7.19
N ALA A 184 -14.65 26.37 -7.02
CA ALA A 184 -14.13 26.72 -5.69
C ALA A 184 -15.11 27.60 -4.89
N ARG A 185 -15.80 28.54 -5.57
CA ARG A 185 -16.90 29.34 -4.99
C ARG A 185 -18.11 28.51 -4.52
N LYS A 186 -18.55 27.51 -5.29
CA LYS A 186 -19.63 26.58 -4.87
C LYS A 186 -19.20 25.78 -3.63
N VAL A 187 -17.96 25.31 -3.60
CA VAL A 187 -17.39 24.58 -2.46
C VAL A 187 -17.33 25.48 -1.22
N PHE A 188 -16.94 26.74 -1.35
CA PHE A 188 -17.01 27.72 -0.27
C PHE A 188 -18.44 27.95 0.23
N GLU A 189 -19.41 28.22 -0.64
CA GLU A 189 -20.80 28.44 -0.20
C GLU A 189 -21.41 27.19 0.46
N LEU A 190 -21.12 26.00 -0.06
CA LEU A 190 -21.53 24.74 0.55
C LEU A 190 -20.87 24.51 1.92
N TRP A 191 -19.61 24.93 2.10
CA TRP A 191 -18.94 24.91 3.39
C TRP A 191 -19.56 25.91 4.38
N MET A 192 -19.85 27.14 3.94
CA MET A 192 -20.48 28.17 4.79
C MET A 192 -21.88 27.74 5.27
N ALA A 193 -22.61 26.93 4.51
CA ALA A 193 -23.89 26.35 4.95
C ALA A 193 -23.77 25.46 6.21
N TRP A 194 -22.58 24.90 6.50
CA TRP A 194 -22.28 24.14 7.72
C TRP A 194 -21.78 25.01 8.89
N ARG A 195 -21.74 26.34 8.73
CA ARG A 195 -21.30 27.32 9.73
C ARG A 195 -19.91 27.03 10.33
N PRO A 196 -18.84 27.11 9.52
CA PRO A 196 -17.48 26.84 9.98
C PRO A 196 -16.99 27.90 10.98
N ASP A 197 -15.88 27.57 11.63
CA ASP A 197 -15.12 28.50 12.48
C ASP A 197 -14.71 29.78 11.74
N ALA A 198 -14.40 30.82 12.50
CA ALA A 198 -13.83 32.07 12.01
C ALA A 198 -12.61 31.87 11.08
N ALA A 199 -11.81 30.81 11.25
CA ALA A 199 -10.74 30.46 10.31
C ALA A 199 -11.26 30.18 8.89
N GLY A 200 -12.37 29.46 8.76
CA GLY A 200 -12.99 29.11 7.48
C GLY A 200 -13.51 30.34 6.74
N TRP A 201 -14.30 31.18 7.42
CA TRP A 201 -14.78 32.48 6.90
C TRP A 201 -13.62 33.39 6.47
N ASN A 202 -12.58 33.52 7.31
CA ASN A 202 -11.38 34.28 6.97
C ASN A 202 -10.66 33.73 5.73
N SER A 203 -10.73 32.42 5.47
CA SER A 203 -10.12 31.81 4.27
C SER A 203 -10.88 32.16 2.99
N TYR A 204 -12.23 32.26 3.05
CA TYR A 204 -13.07 32.66 1.93
C TYR A 204 -12.90 34.14 1.60
N ILE A 205 -12.87 35.01 2.61
CA ILE A 205 -12.53 36.43 2.49
C ILE A 205 -11.16 36.60 1.84
N LYS A 206 -10.14 35.87 2.31
CA LYS A 206 -8.79 35.87 1.71
C LYS A 206 -8.75 35.29 0.30
N PHE A 207 -9.70 34.46 -0.11
CA PHE A 207 -9.81 33.92 -1.46
C PHE A 207 -10.35 34.97 -2.43
N GLU A 208 -11.53 35.54 -2.17
CA GLU A 208 -12.11 36.58 -3.04
C GLU A 208 -11.22 37.84 -3.11
N LEU A 209 -10.51 38.17 -2.03
CA LEU A 209 -9.52 39.25 -2.02
C LEU A 209 -8.33 38.99 -2.97
N ARG A 210 -7.93 37.73 -3.21
CA ARG A 210 -6.89 37.40 -4.22
C ARG A 210 -7.37 37.59 -5.66
N TYR A 211 -8.68 37.50 -5.90
CA TYR A 211 -9.29 37.73 -7.21
C TYR A 211 -9.83 39.16 -7.41
N GLY A 212 -9.68 40.05 -6.40
CA GLY A 212 -10.08 41.46 -6.49
C GLY A 212 -11.59 41.72 -6.28
N GLU A 213 -12.33 40.73 -5.80
CA GLU A 213 -13.80 40.71 -5.81
C GLU A 213 -14.41 41.40 -4.57
N ILE A 214 -14.12 42.70 -4.44
CA ILE A 214 -14.38 43.51 -3.23
C ILE A 214 -15.86 43.53 -2.83
N GLU A 215 -16.79 43.54 -3.79
CA GLU A 215 -18.23 43.52 -3.50
C GLU A 215 -18.68 42.19 -2.86
N ARG A 216 -18.15 41.07 -3.35
CA ARG A 216 -18.37 39.74 -2.75
C ARG A 216 -17.75 39.66 -1.36
N VAL A 217 -16.53 40.19 -1.18
CA VAL A 217 -15.87 40.26 0.14
C VAL A 217 -16.74 40.99 1.17
N ARG A 218 -17.43 42.08 0.80
CA ARG A 218 -18.35 42.80 1.71
C ARG A 218 -19.55 41.93 2.10
N ALA A 219 -20.24 41.35 1.12
CA ALA A 219 -21.41 40.49 1.40
C ALA A 219 -21.06 39.24 2.24
N ILE A 220 -19.86 38.67 2.04
CA ILE A 220 -19.34 37.57 2.87
C ILE A 220 -19.02 38.05 4.30
N PHE A 221 -18.45 39.26 4.45
CA PHE A 221 -18.14 39.83 5.76
C PHE A 221 -19.41 40.20 6.56
N GLU A 222 -20.44 40.72 5.90
CA GLU A 222 -21.75 40.99 6.49
C GLU A 222 -22.42 39.70 7.00
N ARG A 223 -22.39 38.62 6.21
CA ARG A 223 -22.83 37.28 6.64
C ARG A 223 -22.02 36.77 7.84
N PHE A 224 -20.69 36.88 7.77
CA PHE A 224 -19.79 36.42 8.83
C PHE A 224 -20.07 37.11 10.17
N VAL A 225 -20.24 38.43 10.17
CA VAL A 225 -20.56 39.22 11.37
C VAL A 225 -21.96 38.89 11.92
N ALA A 226 -22.93 38.59 11.04
CA ALA A 226 -24.27 38.19 11.46
C ALA A 226 -24.32 36.77 12.08
N GLU A 227 -23.47 35.83 11.63
CA GLU A 227 -23.42 34.48 12.19
C GLU A 227 -22.50 34.35 13.42
N HIS A 228 -21.38 35.09 13.44
CA HIS A 228 -20.40 35.08 14.53
C HIS A 228 -20.24 36.49 15.15
N PRO A 229 -21.21 36.96 15.96
CA PRO A 229 -21.15 38.26 16.63
C PRO A 229 -20.19 38.23 17.85
N GLN A 230 -18.89 38.20 17.57
CA GLN A 230 -17.81 38.20 18.56
C GLN A 230 -16.96 39.47 18.43
N PRO A 231 -16.43 40.08 19.51
CA PRO A 231 -15.66 41.32 19.42
C PRO A 231 -14.48 41.30 18.42
N HIS A 232 -13.89 40.12 18.18
CA HIS A 232 -12.79 39.94 17.22
C HIS A 232 -13.23 39.76 15.75
N THR A 233 -14.53 39.61 15.44
CA THR A 233 -15.03 39.58 14.05
C THR A 233 -15.40 40.98 13.56
N PHE A 234 -15.90 41.84 14.44
CA PHE A 234 -16.16 43.25 14.16
C PHE A 234 -14.88 44.07 13.89
N ILE A 235 -13.74 43.68 14.47
CA ILE A 235 -12.45 44.34 14.24
C ILE A 235 -11.76 43.64 13.06
N PRO A 236 -11.61 44.29 11.89
CA PRO A 236 -10.85 43.70 10.80
C PRO A 236 -9.39 43.57 11.25
N HIS A 237 -8.86 42.35 11.35
CA HIS A 237 -7.43 42.15 11.57
C HIS A 237 -6.66 42.94 10.50
N PRO A 238 -5.70 43.80 10.89
CA PRO A 238 -5.08 44.73 9.95
C PRO A 238 -4.41 43.93 8.83
N VAL A 239 -4.95 44.07 7.61
CA VAL A 239 -4.34 43.52 6.41
C VAL A 239 -2.98 44.19 6.25
N ARG A 240 -1.93 43.48 6.69
CA ARG A 240 -0.55 43.89 6.48
C ARG A 240 -0.35 44.02 4.98
N LYS A 241 -0.32 45.27 4.51
CA LYS A 241 0.11 45.60 3.15
C LYS A 241 1.52 45.05 2.99
N VAL A 242 1.70 44.24 1.97
CA VAL A 242 2.99 43.91 1.35
C VAL A 242 3.22 44.97 0.28
#